data_AF-A0A132AAP4-F1
#
_entry.id   AF-A0A132AAP4-F1
#
_cell.length_a   1.000
_cell.length_b   1.000
_cell.length_c   1.000
_cell.angle_alpha   90.00
_cell.angle_beta   90.00
_cell.angle_gamma   90.00
#
_symmetry.space_group_name_H-M   'P 1'
#
loop_
_entity.id
_entity.type
_entity.pdbx_description
1 polymer ?
#
loop_
_entity_poly.entity_id
_entity_poly.type
_entity_poly.pdbx_seq_one_letter_code
_entity_poly.pdbx_strand_id
1 'polypeptide(L)'
;MNDSGLLDIIQFMIANSDYTRYCFHLLEILYLIYREQNAEFLAKSVVEELRNGFDSRQNSPSTFARNQYEREIDRKEFEDARHRDQQDQLRLMAKMKQDDFTRFKETAFVIKNIQGVSDRDMICYRAYSNPEKALDFNRTKTRQRRPKNRRPMNESVGNSDWCGQQLIHRSNRKLRVLLHEFCAKFLTESYNQFMSEIRTNLVRGIAQEHDEIFFLWACQFFMEFNRYQSNIPNEQKYQQIYETLCTGLFHYIQTTIDNYLDHLQQKKEFKQEIGDWSKRLHQALRAYKELLFSLSYIESLNLPWATKMCFNIKSDIFVEPEYRELLLRLMHNFNEEKMSKPFLRDLIETNHLFLKMLEYHAKISLDFKIKVKKKKRKTRSSNKVVKEKQNSVDDNSGEKNDQSPDLTDEAVVLYREARNVMLGIDDENVFGETDIEIDEELMSLSTILMAKFPEQKSSDELQDENDEVSENETEEIAQIQERSFSIDETLMRYAHPN
;
A
#
# COMPACT_ATOMS: atom_id res chain seq x y z
N MET A 1 -26.22 22.89 -15.16
CA MET A 1 -26.16 22.86 -13.68
C MET A 1 -26.10 24.27 -13.10
N ASN A 2 -25.14 25.09 -13.51
CA ASN A 2 -25.09 26.49 -13.06
C ASN A 2 -26.30 27.31 -13.51
N ASP A 3 -26.53 27.34 -14.83
CA ASP A 3 -27.59 28.16 -15.43
C ASP A 3 -29.00 27.68 -15.02
N SER A 4 -29.10 26.48 -14.45
CA SER A 4 -30.32 25.88 -13.92
C SER A 4 -30.46 26.01 -12.39
N GLY A 5 -29.52 26.68 -11.70
CA GLY A 5 -29.52 26.85 -10.24
C GLY A 5 -29.28 25.56 -9.43
N LEU A 6 -28.89 24.45 -10.08
CA LEU A 6 -28.76 23.14 -9.41
C LEU A 6 -27.61 23.13 -8.41
N LEU A 7 -26.53 23.87 -8.69
CA LEU A 7 -25.38 23.95 -7.78
C LEU A 7 -25.77 24.62 -6.47
N ASP A 8 -26.60 25.66 -6.51
CA ASP A 8 -27.10 26.33 -5.30
C ASP A 8 -28.00 25.40 -4.48
N ILE A 9 -28.82 24.58 -5.15
CA ILE A 9 -29.65 23.56 -4.49
C ILE A 9 -28.77 22.50 -3.81
N ILE A 10 -27.74 22.00 -4.49
CA ILE A 10 -26.81 21.02 -3.92
C ILE A 10 -26.10 21.62 -2.70
N GLN A 11 -25.59 22.85 -2.82
CA GLN A 11 -24.96 23.57 -1.70
C GLN A 11 -25.92 23.72 -0.52
N PHE A 12 -27.18 24.08 -0.78
CA PHE A 12 -28.21 24.20 0.25
C PHE A 12 -28.51 22.84 0.91
N MET A 13 -28.61 21.75 0.14
CA MET A 13 -28.86 20.42 0.71
C MET A 13 -27.69 19.95 1.59
N ILE A 14 -26.46 20.24 1.18
CA ILE A 14 -25.24 19.90 1.95
C ILE A 14 -25.15 20.71 3.26
N ALA A 15 -25.56 21.98 3.23
CA ALA A 15 -25.48 22.86 4.40
C ALA A 15 -26.53 22.55 5.48
N ASN A 16 -27.62 21.86 5.13
CA ASN A 16 -28.74 21.60 6.04
C ASN A 16 -28.70 20.17 6.57
N SER A 17 -28.74 20.02 7.90
CA SER A 17 -28.79 18.72 8.59
C SER A 17 -30.07 17.91 8.32
N ASP A 18 -31.11 18.51 7.76
CA ASP A 18 -32.36 17.81 7.45
C ASP A 18 -32.18 16.81 6.29
N TYR A 19 -31.18 17.03 5.44
CA TYR A 19 -30.89 16.18 4.27
C TYR A 19 -29.77 15.17 4.51
N THR A 20 -29.35 14.94 5.76
CA THR A 20 -28.28 13.98 6.10
C THR A 20 -28.55 12.57 5.57
N ARG A 21 -29.83 12.17 5.39
CA ARG A 21 -30.20 10.87 4.78
C ARG A 21 -29.68 10.70 3.34
N TYR A 22 -29.43 11.79 2.64
CA TYR A 22 -28.93 11.80 1.26
C TYR A 22 -27.43 12.11 1.18
N CYS A 23 -26.70 12.12 2.30
CA CYS A 23 -25.31 12.57 2.33
C CYS A 23 -24.40 11.78 1.36
N PHE A 24 -24.56 10.46 1.25
CA PHE A 24 -23.79 9.62 0.30
C PHE A 24 -24.11 9.94 -1.16
N HIS A 25 -25.38 10.16 -1.52
CA HIS A 25 -25.76 10.56 -2.87
C HIS A 25 -25.20 11.95 -3.21
N LEU A 26 -25.25 12.89 -2.27
CA LEU A 26 -24.65 14.22 -2.45
C LEU A 26 -23.14 14.13 -2.62
N LEU A 27 -22.48 13.26 -1.86
CA LEU A 27 -21.05 12.99 -1.97
C LEU A 27 -20.68 12.37 -3.32
N GLU A 28 -21.46 11.43 -3.83
CA GLU A 28 -21.28 10.84 -5.16
C GLU A 28 -21.49 11.90 -6.25
N ILE A 29 -22.49 12.77 -6.13
CA ILE A 29 -22.69 13.89 -7.06
C ILE A 29 -21.48 14.82 -7.05
N LEU A 30 -20.94 15.17 -5.87
CA LEU A 30 -19.71 15.96 -5.77
C LEU A 30 -18.53 15.26 -6.44
N TYR A 31 -18.37 13.96 -6.20
CA TYR A 31 -17.36 13.15 -6.87
C TYR A 31 -17.49 13.25 -8.39
N LEU A 32 -18.69 13.07 -8.94
CA LEU A 32 -18.92 13.13 -10.38
C LEU A 32 -18.66 14.52 -10.98
N ILE A 33 -18.97 15.60 -10.25
CA ILE A 33 -18.69 16.98 -10.68
C ILE A 33 -17.18 17.23 -10.80
N TYR A 34 -16.40 16.70 -9.85
CA TYR A 34 -14.96 17.01 -9.74
C TYR A 34 -14.04 15.87 -10.19
N ARG A 35 -14.55 14.71 -10.62
CA ARG A 35 -13.76 13.51 -10.98
C ARG A 35 -12.64 13.79 -11.97
N GLU A 36 -12.88 14.69 -12.92
CA GLU A 36 -11.92 15.05 -13.97
C GLU A 36 -11.13 16.33 -13.62
N GLN A 37 -11.38 16.95 -12.48
CA GLN A 37 -10.66 18.15 -12.06
C GLN A 37 -9.46 17.79 -11.19
N ASN A 38 -8.35 18.47 -11.40
CA ASN A 38 -7.21 18.42 -10.49
C ASN A 38 -7.33 19.55 -9.47
N ALA A 39 -7.27 19.23 -8.18
CA ALA A 39 -7.45 20.18 -7.08
C ALA A 39 -6.39 21.30 -7.08
N GLU A 40 -5.12 20.96 -7.29
CA GLU A 40 -4.02 21.93 -7.40
C GLU A 40 -4.25 22.89 -8.57
N PHE A 41 -4.56 22.33 -9.73
CA PHE A 41 -4.75 23.12 -10.94
C PHE A 41 -5.96 24.05 -10.81
N LEU A 42 -7.07 23.56 -10.25
CA LEU A 42 -8.28 24.36 -10.02
C LEU A 42 -8.00 25.50 -9.04
N ALA A 43 -7.33 25.23 -7.91
CA ALA A 43 -7.00 26.24 -6.91
C ALA A 43 -6.08 27.34 -7.47
N LYS A 44 -5.02 26.97 -8.20
CA LYS A 44 -4.01 27.94 -8.68
C LYS A 44 -4.40 28.66 -9.95
N SER A 45 -5.20 28.04 -10.83
CA SER A 45 -5.56 28.60 -12.14
C SER A 45 -6.53 29.79 -12.07
N VAL A 46 -7.24 29.99 -10.96
CA VAL A 46 -8.26 31.05 -10.79
C VAL A 46 -7.73 32.26 -9.98
N VAL A 47 -6.62 32.10 -9.25
CA VAL A 47 -6.12 33.07 -8.25
C VAL A 47 -5.80 34.48 -8.79
N GLU A 48 -5.35 34.63 -10.04
CA GLU A 48 -4.98 35.94 -10.61
C GLU A 48 -6.18 36.89 -10.83
N GLU A 49 -7.41 36.38 -10.93
CA GLU A 49 -8.60 37.21 -11.17
C GLU A 49 -9.08 37.93 -9.90
N LEU A 50 -9.06 37.25 -8.75
CA LEU A 50 -9.51 37.82 -7.47
C LEU A 50 -8.61 38.97 -6.97
N ARG A 51 -7.35 39.00 -7.40
CA ARG A 51 -6.38 40.04 -7.02
C ARG A 51 -6.46 41.29 -7.92
N ASN A 52 -6.95 41.15 -9.15
CA ASN A 52 -7.03 42.23 -10.14
C ASN A 52 -8.43 42.86 -10.26
N GLY A 53 -9.38 42.49 -9.39
CA GLY A 53 -10.72 43.06 -9.32
C GLY A 53 -10.81 44.52 -8.82
N PHE A 54 -9.69 45.24 -8.67
CA PHE A 54 -9.68 46.59 -8.10
C PHE A 54 -8.63 47.53 -8.73
N ASP A 55 -8.43 47.50 -10.05
CA ASP A 55 -7.63 48.53 -10.72
C ASP A 55 -8.38 49.15 -11.90
N SER A 56 -9.25 50.11 -11.59
CA SER A 56 -10.10 50.84 -12.55
C SER A 56 -9.35 51.86 -13.41
N ARG A 57 -8.05 51.64 -13.71
CA ARG A 57 -7.21 52.63 -14.42
C ARG A 57 -6.34 52.11 -15.56
N GLN A 58 -6.64 50.93 -16.11
CA GLN A 58 -6.09 50.56 -17.41
C GLN A 58 -7.20 50.09 -18.35
N ASN A 59 -7.56 50.98 -19.28
CA ASN A 59 -8.36 50.69 -20.47
C ASN A 59 -7.58 49.73 -21.39
N SER A 60 -7.64 48.44 -21.09
CA SER A 60 -7.53 47.34 -22.03
C SER A 60 -8.10 46.09 -21.36
N PRO A 61 -9.20 45.50 -21.87
CA PRO A 61 -9.77 44.30 -21.27
C PRO A 61 -8.85 43.11 -21.54
N SER A 62 -7.91 42.85 -20.64
CA SER A 62 -7.14 41.60 -20.59
C SER A 62 -7.95 40.45 -19.97
N THR A 63 -9.28 40.50 -20.12
CA THR A 63 -10.28 39.49 -19.67
C THR A 63 -10.02 38.09 -20.26
N PHE A 64 -9.07 37.96 -21.19
CA PHE A 64 -8.67 36.71 -21.83
C PHE A 64 -7.20 36.30 -21.62
N ALA A 65 -6.40 37.04 -20.85
CA ALA A 65 -5.02 36.65 -20.60
C ALA A 65 -4.97 35.35 -19.77
N ARG A 66 -4.36 34.27 -20.29
CA ARG A 66 -4.19 33.00 -19.58
C ARG A 66 -3.38 33.25 -18.29
N ASN A 67 -3.78 32.60 -17.20
CA ASN A 67 -3.08 32.73 -15.91
C ASN A 67 -1.60 32.37 -16.10
N GLN A 68 -0.68 33.08 -15.43
CA GLN A 68 0.75 32.75 -15.45
C GLN A 68 1.02 31.29 -15.07
N TYR A 69 0.29 30.75 -14.10
CA TYR A 69 0.43 29.37 -13.68
C TYR A 69 0.08 28.37 -14.80
N GLU A 70 -1.00 28.62 -15.56
CA GLU A 70 -1.39 27.80 -16.72
C GLU A 70 -0.33 27.88 -17.82
N ARG A 71 0.20 29.09 -18.08
CA ARG A 71 1.28 29.28 -19.08
C ARG A 71 2.56 28.54 -18.72
N GLU A 72 2.92 28.51 -17.43
CA GLU A 72 4.12 27.82 -16.97
C GLU A 72 4.01 26.30 -17.12
N ILE A 73 2.85 25.73 -16.79
CA ILE A 73 2.58 24.30 -16.99
C ILE A 73 2.62 23.95 -18.48
N ASP A 74 1.93 24.73 -19.31
CA ASP A 74 1.90 24.55 -20.77
C ASP A 74 3.31 24.57 -21.35
N ARG A 75 4.14 25.49 -20.89
CA ARG A 75 5.54 25.60 -21.32
C ARG A 75 6.35 24.38 -20.90
N LYS A 76 6.24 23.94 -19.64
CA LYS A 76 6.96 22.76 -19.14
C LYS A 76 6.55 21.49 -19.88
N GLU A 77 5.26 21.26 -20.08
CA GLU A 77 4.76 20.11 -20.82
C GLU A 77 5.26 20.12 -22.28
N PHE A 78 5.31 21.30 -22.91
CA PHE A 78 5.87 21.47 -24.25
C PHE A 78 7.37 21.19 -24.30
N GLU A 79 8.13 21.69 -23.32
CA GLU A 79 9.57 21.42 -23.21
C GLU A 79 9.84 19.92 -23.00
N ASP A 80 9.07 19.26 -22.14
CA ASP A 80 9.17 17.82 -21.89
C ASP A 80 8.80 17.00 -23.13
N ALA A 81 7.76 17.39 -23.88
CA ALA A 81 7.43 16.77 -25.17
C ALA A 81 8.57 16.94 -26.18
N ARG A 82 9.13 18.15 -26.29
CA ARG A 82 10.26 18.43 -27.17
C ARG A 82 11.50 17.64 -26.78
N HIS A 83 11.81 17.51 -25.50
CA HIS A 83 12.93 16.71 -25.01
C HIS A 83 12.73 15.22 -25.27
N ARG A 84 11.51 14.70 -25.13
CA ARG A 84 11.18 13.31 -25.49
C ARG A 84 11.37 13.06 -26.98
N ASP A 85 10.85 13.93 -27.83
CA ASP A 85 11.02 13.82 -29.28
C ASP A 85 12.50 13.87 -29.68
N GLN A 86 13.28 14.77 -29.07
CA GLN A 86 14.72 14.83 -29.28
C GLN A 86 15.44 13.55 -28.82
N GLN A 87 15.09 13.01 -27.65
CA GLN A 87 15.69 11.77 -27.16
C GLN A 87 15.34 10.57 -28.05
N ASP A 88 14.12 10.48 -28.52
CA ASP A 88 13.69 9.41 -29.41
C ASP A 88 14.32 9.53 -30.80
N GLN A 89 14.46 10.76 -31.31
CA GLN A 89 15.25 11.04 -32.52
C GLN A 89 16.72 10.64 -32.34
N LEU A 90 17.37 11.02 -31.23
CA LEU A 90 18.75 10.64 -30.94
C LEU A 90 18.92 9.14 -30.80
N ARG A 91 17.96 8.44 -30.16
CA ARG A 91 17.94 6.97 -30.06
C ARG A 91 17.78 6.32 -31.42
N LEU A 92 16.92 6.85 -32.28
CA LEU A 92 16.72 6.37 -33.66
C LEU A 92 18.00 6.58 -34.48
N MET A 93 18.60 7.77 -34.42
CA MET A 93 19.86 8.09 -35.09
C MET A 93 21.02 7.23 -34.56
N ALA A 94 21.08 6.93 -33.26
CA ALA A 94 22.09 6.06 -32.69
C ALA A 94 21.95 4.61 -33.17
N LYS A 95 20.71 4.11 -33.34
CA LYS A 95 20.45 2.81 -33.96
C LYS A 95 20.87 2.79 -35.44
N MET A 96 20.56 3.85 -36.18
CA MET A 96 20.94 3.97 -37.60
C MET A 96 22.47 4.08 -37.78
N LYS A 97 23.18 4.83 -36.93
CA LYS A 97 24.65 4.93 -36.95
C LYS A 97 25.37 3.64 -36.55
N GLN A 98 24.71 2.71 -35.84
CA GLN A 98 25.30 1.39 -35.56
C GLN A 98 25.33 0.47 -36.78
N ASP A 99 24.55 0.79 -37.82
CA ASP A 99 24.37 0.02 -39.06
C ASP A 99 25.25 0.50 -40.24
N ASP A 100 26.30 1.28 -39.99
CA ASP A 100 27.37 1.55 -40.98
C ASP A 100 28.25 0.29 -41.25
N PHE A 101 27.90 -0.84 -40.63
CA PHE A 101 28.56 -2.12 -40.79
C PHE A 101 28.21 -2.76 -42.14
N THR A 102 29.18 -2.75 -43.07
CA THR A 102 29.09 -3.53 -44.32
C THR A 102 30.04 -4.72 -44.26
N ARG A 103 29.48 -5.94 -44.35
CA ARG A 103 30.22 -7.23 -44.30
C ARG A 103 31.37 -7.33 -45.31
N PHE A 104 31.38 -6.48 -46.34
CA PHE A 104 32.38 -6.46 -47.41
C PHE A 104 33.58 -5.52 -47.17
N LYS A 105 33.55 -4.66 -46.14
CA LYS A 105 34.58 -3.63 -45.92
C LYS A 105 35.49 -3.89 -44.72
N GLU A 106 35.10 -4.80 -43.82
CA GLU A 106 35.82 -5.07 -42.57
C GLU A 106 36.56 -6.41 -42.59
N THR A 107 37.67 -6.50 -41.85
CA THR A 107 38.48 -7.72 -41.71
C THR A 107 37.75 -8.76 -40.85
N ALA A 108 37.73 -10.01 -41.30
CA ALA A 108 37.16 -11.11 -40.53
C ALA A 108 38.07 -11.50 -39.36
N PHE A 109 37.49 -11.64 -38.17
CA PHE A 109 38.13 -12.14 -36.96
C PHE A 109 37.55 -13.50 -36.59
N VAL A 110 38.37 -14.39 -36.06
CA VAL A 110 37.94 -15.67 -35.50
C VAL A 110 37.96 -15.56 -33.98
N ILE A 111 36.80 -15.77 -33.34
CA ILE A 111 36.70 -15.78 -31.89
C ILE A 111 36.98 -17.20 -31.42
N LYS A 112 38.13 -17.37 -30.77
CA LYS A 112 38.50 -18.64 -30.14
C LYS A 112 37.60 -18.90 -28.93
N ASN A 113 37.30 -20.17 -28.68
CA ASN A 113 36.50 -20.66 -27.55
C ASN A 113 34.99 -20.36 -27.61
N ILE A 114 34.47 -19.92 -28.76
CA ILE A 114 33.01 -19.87 -28.99
C ILE A 114 32.69 -20.57 -30.29
N GLN A 115 31.99 -21.69 -30.18
CA GLN A 115 31.54 -22.47 -31.34
C GLN A 115 30.29 -21.83 -31.95
N GLY A 116 30.28 -21.72 -33.28
CA GLY A 116 29.10 -21.35 -34.04
C GLY A 116 28.13 -22.52 -34.18
N VAL A 117 27.09 -22.32 -35.00
CA VAL A 117 26.01 -23.30 -35.27
C VAL A 117 26.53 -24.61 -35.92
N SER A 118 27.77 -24.64 -36.40
CA SER A 118 28.38 -25.74 -37.15
C SER A 118 29.61 -26.34 -36.44
N ASP A 119 29.73 -26.20 -35.12
CA ASP A 119 30.86 -26.66 -34.27
C ASP A 119 32.24 -26.06 -34.60
N ARG A 120 32.32 -25.13 -35.57
CA ARG A 120 33.51 -24.36 -35.91
C ARG A 120 33.55 -23.07 -35.11
N ASP A 121 34.76 -22.56 -34.86
CA ASP A 121 34.97 -21.26 -34.20
C ASP A 121 34.16 -20.15 -34.89
N MET A 122 33.57 -19.27 -34.10
CA MET A 122 32.70 -18.21 -34.58
C MET A 122 33.48 -17.14 -35.34
N ILE A 123 33.07 -16.87 -36.57
CA ILE A 123 33.61 -15.79 -37.39
C ILE A 123 32.81 -14.51 -37.11
N CYS A 124 33.50 -13.44 -36.73
CA CYS A 124 32.94 -12.13 -36.50
C CYS A 124 33.64 -11.10 -37.37
N TYR A 125 32.85 -10.21 -37.97
CA TYR A 125 33.37 -9.18 -38.87
C TYR A 125 33.65 -7.86 -38.16
N ARG A 126 33.26 -7.73 -36.88
CA ARG A 126 33.48 -6.55 -36.05
C ARG A 126 34.35 -6.93 -34.85
N ALA A 127 35.41 -6.16 -34.60
CA ALA A 127 36.22 -6.31 -33.40
C ALA A 127 35.39 -5.92 -32.17
N TYR A 128 35.09 -6.88 -31.29
CA TYR A 128 34.36 -6.61 -30.06
C TYR A 128 35.31 -6.03 -29.00
N SER A 129 35.08 -4.80 -28.55
CA SER A 129 35.81 -4.25 -27.39
C SER A 129 35.52 -5.01 -26.10
N ASN A 130 34.35 -5.66 -26.01
CA ASN A 130 33.97 -6.57 -24.94
C ASN A 130 33.15 -7.73 -25.54
N PRO A 131 33.71 -8.94 -25.69
CA PRO A 131 33.01 -10.06 -26.30
C PRO A 131 31.75 -10.45 -25.51
N GLU A 132 31.77 -10.45 -24.18
CA GLU A 132 30.63 -10.86 -23.34
C GLU A 132 29.37 -9.98 -23.52
N LYS A 133 29.53 -8.66 -23.64
CA LYS A 133 28.39 -7.75 -23.86
C LYS A 133 27.93 -7.71 -25.32
N ALA A 134 28.82 -8.01 -26.26
CA ALA A 134 28.53 -7.96 -27.68
C ALA A 134 27.89 -9.26 -28.20
N LEU A 135 28.24 -10.39 -27.61
CA LEU A 135 27.68 -11.73 -27.85
C LEU A 135 26.41 -11.98 -27.01
N ASP A 136 25.61 -10.95 -26.75
CA ASP A 136 24.31 -11.14 -26.14
C ASP A 136 23.32 -11.67 -27.20
N PHE A 137 23.23 -13.00 -27.28
CA PHE A 137 22.34 -13.72 -28.18
C PHE A 137 20.85 -13.48 -27.91
N ASN A 138 20.50 -12.77 -26.83
CA ASN A 138 19.13 -12.42 -26.52
C ASN A 138 18.70 -11.08 -27.15
N ARG A 139 19.61 -10.31 -27.76
CA ARG A 139 19.30 -9.02 -28.41
C ARG A 139 18.36 -9.15 -29.61
N THR A 140 18.53 -10.22 -30.39
CA THR A 140 17.70 -10.51 -31.58
C THR A 140 16.49 -11.38 -31.25
N LYS A 141 16.40 -11.93 -30.03
CA LYS A 141 15.24 -12.72 -29.60
C LYS A 141 14.08 -11.77 -29.31
N THR A 142 12.98 -11.96 -30.04
CA THR A 142 11.70 -11.32 -29.70
C THR A 142 11.32 -11.72 -28.28
N ARG A 143 11.26 -10.75 -27.36
CA ARG A 143 10.84 -11.01 -25.98
C ARG A 143 9.44 -11.62 -25.99
N GLN A 144 9.30 -12.78 -25.36
CA GLN A 144 8.01 -13.44 -25.22
C GLN A 144 7.05 -12.49 -24.49
N ARG A 145 5.87 -12.26 -25.08
CA ARG A 145 4.88 -11.34 -24.53
C ARG A 145 4.38 -11.90 -23.19
N ARG A 146 4.52 -11.14 -22.10
CA ARG A 146 4.00 -11.55 -20.79
C ARG A 146 2.51 -11.93 -20.92
N PRO A 147 2.10 -13.10 -20.38
CA PRO A 147 0.70 -13.52 -20.43
C PRO A 147 -0.17 -12.48 -19.73
N LYS A 148 -1.41 -12.28 -20.18
CA LYS A 148 -2.29 -11.18 -19.72
C LYS A 148 -2.41 -11.12 -18.19
N ASN A 149 -2.44 -12.27 -17.52
CA ASN A 149 -2.59 -12.39 -16.06
C ASN A 149 -1.31 -12.08 -15.25
N ARG A 150 -0.16 -11.87 -15.93
CA ARG A 150 1.13 -11.49 -15.31
C ARG A 150 1.62 -10.13 -15.81
N ARG A 151 0.71 -9.35 -16.37
CA ARG A 151 1.03 -7.99 -16.81
C ARG A 151 0.94 -7.07 -15.60
N PRO A 152 1.76 -6.00 -15.57
CA PRO A 152 1.62 -4.98 -14.57
C PRO A 152 0.18 -4.44 -14.55
N MET A 153 -0.36 -4.22 -13.36
CA MET A 153 -1.64 -3.54 -13.19
C MET A 153 -1.54 -2.15 -13.80
N ASN A 154 -2.42 -1.84 -14.75
CA ASN A 154 -2.46 -0.54 -15.38
C ASN A 154 -3.75 0.18 -14.98
N GLU A 155 -3.58 1.24 -14.21
CA GLU A 155 -4.66 2.15 -13.81
C GLU A 155 -4.87 3.28 -14.82
N SER A 156 -4.11 3.28 -15.93
CA SER A 156 -4.16 4.29 -16.97
C SER A 156 -5.55 4.40 -17.59
N VAL A 157 -6.21 5.51 -17.27
CA VAL A 157 -7.30 6.05 -18.06
C VAL A 157 -6.66 6.89 -19.15
N GLY A 158 -6.44 6.32 -20.35
CA GLY A 158 -6.18 6.95 -21.68
C GLY A 158 -5.14 8.07 -21.85
N ASN A 159 -5.10 9.02 -20.92
CA ASN A 159 -4.34 10.26 -20.87
C ASN A 159 -3.36 10.26 -19.70
N SER A 160 -2.67 9.15 -19.40
CA SER A 160 -1.67 9.14 -18.33
C SER A 160 -0.24 9.19 -18.88
N ASP A 161 0.66 9.86 -18.18
CA ASP A 161 2.09 9.89 -18.52
C ASP A 161 2.75 8.51 -18.43
N TRP A 162 4.02 8.40 -18.85
CA TRP A 162 4.83 7.17 -18.77
C TRP A 162 4.94 6.59 -17.34
N CYS A 163 4.77 7.44 -16.32
CA CYS A 163 4.71 7.04 -14.90
C CYS A 163 3.29 6.64 -14.44
N GLY A 164 2.28 6.82 -15.30
CA GLY A 164 0.86 6.55 -15.03
C GLY A 164 0.11 7.69 -14.35
N GLN A 165 0.70 8.88 -14.21
CA GLN A 165 0.01 10.06 -13.69
C GLN A 165 -1.02 10.53 -14.71
N GLN A 166 -2.28 10.72 -14.30
CA GLN A 166 -3.30 11.32 -15.17
C GLN A 166 -2.86 12.73 -15.58
N LEU A 167 -2.83 12.99 -16.88
CA LEU A 167 -2.63 14.32 -17.44
C LEU A 167 -3.77 15.22 -16.96
N ILE A 168 -3.42 16.46 -16.64
CA ILE A 168 -4.37 17.45 -16.13
C ILE A 168 -5.42 17.72 -17.21
N HIS A 169 -6.68 17.38 -16.94
CA HIS A 169 -7.78 17.78 -17.80
C HIS A 169 -7.98 19.30 -17.73
N ARG A 170 -8.07 19.93 -18.89
CA ARG A 170 -8.15 21.38 -19.02
C ARG A 170 -9.58 21.80 -19.35
N SER A 171 -10.40 21.92 -18.30
CA SER A 171 -11.75 22.43 -18.41
C SER A 171 -11.75 23.91 -18.85
N ASN A 172 -12.83 24.38 -19.46
CA ASN A 172 -12.96 25.77 -19.89
C ASN A 172 -12.78 26.72 -18.69
N ARG A 173 -12.07 27.84 -18.86
CA ARG A 173 -11.79 28.83 -17.81
C ARG A 173 -13.04 29.27 -17.05
N LYS A 174 -14.16 29.55 -17.74
CA LYS A 174 -15.44 29.91 -17.09
C LYS A 174 -15.94 28.82 -16.13
N LEU A 175 -15.82 27.56 -16.54
CA LEU A 175 -16.19 26.41 -15.71
C LEU A 175 -15.27 26.30 -14.49
N ARG A 176 -13.96 26.54 -14.66
CA ARG A 176 -13.00 26.53 -13.55
C ARG A 176 -13.27 27.59 -12.50
N VAL A 177 -13.59 28.82 -12.90
CA VAL A 177 -13.94 29.90 -11.95
C VAL A 177 -15.15 29.49 -11.12
N LEU A 178 -16.19 28.99 -11.78
CA LEU A 178 -17.41 28.54 -11.13
C LEU A 178 -17.18 27.36 -10.17
N LEU A 179 -16.43 26.34 -10.60
CA LEU A 179 -16.12 25.19 -9.76
C LEU A 179 -15.24 25.62 -8.57
N HIS A 180 -14.30 26.54 -8.79
CA HIS A 180 -13.52 27.12 -7.71
C HIS A 180 -14.38 27.86 -6.68
N GLU A 181 -15.32 28.72 -7.13
CA GLU A 181 -16.24 29.44 -6.25
C GLU A 181 -17.13 28.51 -5.44
N PHE A 182 -17.72 27.49 -6.09
CA PHE A 182 -18.50 26.46 -5.42
C PHE A 182 -17.66 25.73 -4.36
N CYS A 183 -16.46 25.27 -4.72
CA CYS A 183 -15.57 24.54 -3.81
C CYS A 183 -15.16 25.40 -2.61
N ALA A 184 -14.80 26.67 -2.84
CA ALA A 184 -14.44 27.61 -1.78
C ALA A 184 -15.61 27.90 -0.83
N LYS A 185 -16.83 28.02 -1.37
CA LYS A 185 -18.06 28.19 -0.59
C LYS A 185 -18.36 26.94 0.24
N PHE A 186 -18.31 25.76 -0.36
CA PHE A 186 -18.49 24.47 0.30
C PHE A 186 -17.51 24.26 1.47
N LEU A 187 -16.22 24.53 1.26
CA LEU A 187 -15.20 24.44 2.31
C LEU A 187 -15.47 25.38 3.49
N THR A 188 -15.98 26.57 3.22
CA THR A 188 -16.22 27.58 4.25
C THR A 188 -17.51 27.32 5.03
N GLU A 189 -18.57 26.87 4.37
CA GLU A 189 -19.92 26.82 4.93
C GLU A 189 -20.30 25.44 5.48
N SER A 190 -19.82 24.34 4.90
CA SER A 190 -20.46 23.03 5.14
C SER A 190 -19.52 21.83 5.21
N TYR A 191 -18.27 21.94 4.75
CA TYR A 191 -17.35 20.79 4.67
C TYR A 191 -17.17 20.04 5.99
N ASN A 192 -16.86 20.75 7.08
CA ASN A 192 -16.59 20.09 8.38
C ASN A 192 -17.81 19.31 8.88
N GLN A 193 -18.99 19.94 8.89
CA GLN A 193 -20.22 19.26 9.33
C GLN A 193 -20.52 18.06 8.43
N PHE A 194 -20.50 18.26 7.11
CA PHE A 194 -20.82 17.23 6.12
C PHE A 194 -19.88 16.03 6.22
N MET A 195 -18.57 16.25 6.35
CA MET A 195 -17.58 15.18 6.49
C MET A 195 -17.69 14.45 7.83
N SER A 196 -18.03 15.16 8.92
CA SER A 196 -18.28 14.53 10.23
C SER A 196 -19.48 13.57 10.17
N GLU A 197 -20.57 14.01 9.54
CA GLU A 197 -21.79 13.22 9.36
C GLU A 197 -21.53 11.96 8.52
N ILE A 198 -20.84 12.10 7.39
CA ILE A 198 -20.48 10.96 6.53
C ILE A 198 -19.59 9.98 7.29
N ARG A 199 -18.54 10.45 7.97
CA ARG A 199 -17.64 9.59 8.75
C ARG A 199 -18.39 8.82 9.82
N THR A 200 -19.31 9.50 10.53
CA THR A 200 -20.15 8.86 11.56
C THR A 200 -21.03 7.76 10.96
N ASN A 201 -21.63 7.99 9.78
CA ASN A 201 -22.47 7.01 9.11
C ASN A 201 -21.68 5.82 8.54
N LEU A 202 -20.46 6.06 8.06
CA LEU A 202 -19.54 5.01 7.60
C LEU A 202 -19.13 4.09 8.76
N VAL A 203 -18.70 4.67 9.89
CA VAL A 203 -18.31 3.88 11.08
C VAL A 203 -19.49 3.09 11.66
N ARG A 204 -20.72 3.59 11.52
CA ARG A 204 -21.94 2.89 11.94
C ARG A 204 -22.40 1.78 10.98
N GLY A 205 -21.75 1.63 9.83
CA GLY A 205 -22.13 0.62 8.82
C GLY A 205 -23.49 0.88 8.16
N ILE A 206 -23.93 2.15 8.10
CA ILE A 206 -25.20 2.53 7.45
C ILE A 206 -25.01 2.69 5.92
N ALA A 207 -23.76 2.83 5.49
CA ALA A 207 -23.41 3.07 4.10
C ALA A 207 -23.57 1.83 3.23
N GLN A 208 -23.73 2.04 1.92
CA GLN A 208 -23.68 0.95 0.95
C GLN A 208 -22.24 0.49 0.75
N GLU A 209 -22.08 -0.70 0.18
CA GLU A 209 -20.78 -1.20 -0.23
C GLU A 209 -20.11 -0.19 -1.18
N HIS A 210 -18.87 0.18 -0.86
CA HIS A 210 -17.98 1.05 -1.66
C HIS A 210 -18.20 2.57 -1.55
N ASP A 211 -19.18 3.04 -0.76
CA ASP A 211 -19.36 4.46 -0.48
C ASP A 211 -18.12 5.12 0.17
N GLU A 212 -17.30 4.31 0.85
CA GLU A 212 -16.02 4.72 1.45
C GLU A 212 -15.08 5.38 0.44
N ILE A 213 -15.11 4.94 -0.82
CA ILE A 213 -14.23 5.44 -1.88
C ILE A 213 -14.49 6.92 -2.12
N PHE A 214 -15.78 7.32 -2.15
CA PHE A 214 -16.17 8.71 -2.37
C PHE A 214 -15.76 9.59 -1.18
N PHE A 215 -15.82 9.06 0.04
CA PHE A 215 -15.36 9.75 1.23
C PHE A 215 -13.84 9.93 1.24
N LEU A 216 -13.08 8.88 0.93
CA LEU A 216 -11.62 8.94 0.82
C LEU A 216 -11.19 9.90 -0.29
N TRP A 217 -11.89 9.89 -1.42
CA TRP A 217 -11.67 10.85 -2.50
C TRP A 217 -11.98 12.29 -2.05
N ALA A 218 -13.07 12.53 -1.33
CA ALA A 218 -13.43 13.87 -0.86
C ALA A 218 -12.37 14.40 0.11
N CYS A 219 -11.92 13.57 1.08
CA CYS A 219 -10.81 13.90 1.95
C CYS A 219 -9.56 14.31 1.15
N GLN A 220 -9.19 13.54 0.12
CA GLN A 220 -8.06 13.88 -0.73
C GLN A 220 -8.27 15.20 -1.48
N PHE A 221 -9.36 15.33 -2.24
CA PHE A 221 -9.57 16.44 -3.17
C PHE A 221 -9.72 17.79 -2.44
N PHE A 222 -10.57 17.84 -1.42
CA PHE A 222 -10.90 19.10 -0.75
C PHE A 222 -9.76 19.59 0.15
N MET A 223 -9.02 18.67 0.80
CA MET A 223 -7.85 19.03 1.57
C MET A 223 -6.69 19.49 0.67
N GLU A 224 -6.47 18.82 -0.46
CA GLU A 224 -5.50 19.24 -1.46
C GLU A 224 -5.84 20.64 -2.02
N PHE A 225 -7.12 20.89 -2.31
CA PHE A 225 -7.59 22.17 -2.81
C PHE A 225 -7.31 23.31 -1.81
N ASN A 226 -7.70 23.15 -0.54
CA ASN A 226 -7.43 24.13 0.52
C ASN A 226 -5.93 24.44 0.67
N ARG A 227 -5.07 23.42 0.62
CA ARG A 227 -3.61 23.61 0.74
C ARG A 227 -3.07 24.57 -0.33
N TYR A 228 -3.63 24.53 -1.53
CA TYR A 228 -3.20 25.38 -2.64
C TYR A 228 -3.94 26.71 -2.76
N GLN A 229 -4.98 26.95 -1.95
CA GLN A 229 -5.64 28.25 -1.89
C GLN A 229 -4.68 29.30 -1.31
N SER A 230 -4.29 30.26 -2.15
CA SER A 230 -3.35 31.33 -1.75
C SER A 230 -4.06 32.59 -1.22
N ASN A 231 -5.36 32.74 -1.46
CA ASN A 231 -6.12 33.98 -1.23
C ASN A 231 -6.79 34.07 0.15
N ILE A 232 -6.58 33.08 1.01
CA ILE A 232 -7.31 32.91 2.28
C ILE A 232 -6.34 33.13 3.46
N PRO A 233 -6.75 33.81 4.54
CA PRO A 233 -5.94 33.98 5.74
C PRO A 233 -5.59 32.63 6.38
N ASN A 234 -4.41 32.54 7.00
CA ASN A 234 -3.89 31.29 7.56
C ASN A 234 -4.85 30.64 8.59
N GLU A 235 -5.56 31.43 9.38
CA GLU A 235 -6.52 30.93 10.37
C GLU A 235 -7.70 30.22 9.71
N GLN A 236 -8.26 30.82 8.66
CA GLN A 236 -9.39 30.25 7.93
C GLN A 236 -9.00 28.97 7.20
N LYS A 237 -7.75 28.84 6.73
CA LYS A 237 -7.27 27.61 6.08
C LYS A 237 -7.42 26.38 6.98
N TYR A 238 -7.06 26.52 8.25
CA TYR A 238 -7.29 25.45 9.22
C TYR A 238 -8.75 25.27 9.57
N GLN A 239 -9.50 26.37 9.79
CA GLN A 239 -10.91 26.29 10.15
C GLN A 239 -11.75 25.56 9.11
N GLN A 240 -11.34 25.55 7.85
CA GLN A 240 -12.02 24.80 6.80
C GLN A 240 -11.82 23.28 6.87
N ILE A 241 -10.83 22.76 7.61
CA ILE A 241 -10.40 21.35 7.55
C ILE A 241 -10.28 20.66 8.92
N TYR A 242 -10.48 21.39 10.02
CA TYR A 242 -10.21 20.86 11.37
C TYR A 242 -10.92 19.54 11.69
N GLU A 243 -12.08 19.25 11.09
CA GLU A 243 -12.80 17.99 11.31
C GLU A 243 -12.04 16.78 10.73
N THR A 244 -11.52 16.89 9.51
CA THR A 244 -10.84 15.77 8.84
C THR A 244 -9.41 15.61 9.33
N LEU A 245 -8.79 16.66 9.86
CA LEU A 245 -7.49 16.56 10.50
C LEU A 245 -7.63 16.02 11.93
N CYS A 246 -7.81 14.71 12.11
CA CYS A 246 -7.87 14.11 13.44
C CYS A 246 -7.26 12.71 13.48
N THR A 247 -6.76 12.27 14.65
CA THR A 247 -6.23 10.90 14.84
C THR A 247 -7.28 9.83 14.48
N GLY A 248 -8.57 10.14 14.69
CA GLY A 248 -9.67 9.25 14.32
C GLY A 248 -9.77 8.97 12.82
N LEU A 249 -9.43 9.94 11.95
CA LEU A 249 -9.41 9.70 10.51
C LEU A 249 -8.19 8.89 10.08
N PHE A 250 -7.03 9.12 10.70
CA PHE A 250 -5.85 8.27 10.49
C PHE A 250 -6.13 6.81 10.80
N HIS A 251 -6.82 6.53 11.92
CA HIS A 251 -7.24 5.18 12.27
C HIS A 251 -8.21 4.60 11.24
N TYR A 252 -9.25 5.33 10.87
CA TYR A 252 -10.23 4.87 9.88
C TYR A 252 -9.58 4.52 8.53
N ILE A 253 -8.67 5.36 8.02
CA ILE A 253 -7.99 5.08 6.76
C ILE A 253 -7.03 3.88 6.90
N GLN A 254 -6.35 3.74 8.05
CA GLN A 254 -5.48 2.60 8.30
C GLN A 254 -6.26 1.28 8.32
N THR A 255 -7.39 1.20 9.04
CA THR A 255 -8.22 0.00 9.05
C THR A 255 -8.79 -0.29 7.66
N THR A 256 -9.19 0.75 6.92
CA THR A 256 -9.66 0.61 5.54
C THR A 256 -8.56 0.08 4.60
N ILE A 257 -7.31 0.53 4.77
CA ILE A 257 -6.16 0.02 4.00
C ILE A 257 -5.92 -1.46 4.32
N ASP A 258 -5.96 -1.84 5.60
CA ASP A 258 -5.75 -3.25 6.00
C ASP A 258 -6.87 -4.13 5.42
N ASN A 259 -8.14 -3.72 5.52
CA ASN A 259 -9.27 -4.42 4.90
C ASN A 259 -9.07 -4.62 3.38
N TYR A 260 -8.62 -3.59 2.65
CA TYR A 260 -8.36 -3.69 1.21
C TYR A 260 -7.16 -4.58 0.89
N LEU A 261 -6.15 -4.65 1.75
CA LEU A 261 -5.02 -5.57 1.59
C LEU A 261 -5.45 -7.02 1.79
N ASP A 262 -6.36 -7.30 2.72
CA ASP A 262 -6.85 -8.64 3.01
C ASP A 262 -7.67 -9.18 1.82
N HIS A 263 -8.58 -8.37 1.27
CA HIS A 263 -9.29 -8.71 0.03
C HIS A 263 -8.34 -8.93 -1.17
N LEU A 264 -7.24 -8.16 -1.26
CA LEU A 264 -6.22 -8.40 -2.29
C LEU A 264 -5.44 -9.71 -2.06
N GLN A 265 -5.35 -10.20 -0.82
CA GLN A 265 -4.64 -11.44 -0.48
C GLN A 265 -5.48 -12.70 -0.69
N GLN A 266 -6.81 -12.61 -0.57
CA GLN A 266 -7.78 -13.68 -0.85
C GLN A 266 -7.81 -14.06 -2.36
N LYS A 267 -6.79 -14.81 -2.80
CA LYS A 267 -6.47 -15.09 -4.22
C LYS A 267 -7.46 -15.98 -4.98
N LYS A 268 -8.41 -16.63 -4.31
CA LYS A 268 -9.22 -17.72 -4.90
C LYS A 268 -10.61 -17.28 -5.38
N GLU A 269 -11.25 -16.32 -4.74
CA GLU A 269 -12.67 -16.01 -4.99
C GLU A 269 -12.90 -14.84 -5.97
N PHE A 270 -12.01 -13.85 -6.00
CA PHE A 270 -12.32 -12.56 -6.65
C PHE A 270 -11.38 -12.14 -7.79
N LYS A 271 -10.94 -13.08 -8.66
CA LYS A 271 -10.00 -12.76 -9.76
C LYS A 271 -10.45 -11.63 -10.69
N GLN A 272 -11.76 -11.40 -10.83
CA GLN A 272 -12.31 -10.34 -11.66
C GLN A 272 -12.28 -8.96 -10.96
N GLU A 273 -12.29 -8.92 -9.64
CA GLU A 273 -12.39 -7.70 -8.83
C GLU A 273 -11.04 -7.23 -8.26
N ILE A 274 -9.96 -8.01 -8.42
CA ILE A 274 -8.59 -7.62 -7.99
C ILE A 274 -8.26 -6.19 -8.48
N GLY A 275 -8.69 -5.87 -9.71
CA GLY A 275 -8.46 -4.55 -10.28
C GLY A 275 -9.19 -3.42 -9.56
N ASP A 276 -10.38 -3.68 -9.01
CA ASP A 276 -11.17 -2.68 -8.31
C ASP A 276 -10.72 -2.54 -6.85
N TRP A 277 -10.40 -3.64 -6.17
CA TRP A 277 -9.75 -3.60 -4.86
C TRP A 277 -8.39 -2.88 -4.89
N SER A 278 -7.64 -3.01 -5.99
CA SER A 278 -6.41 -2.26 -6.23
C SER A 278 -6.64 -0.75 -6.33
N LYS A 279 -7.65 -0.31 -7.08
CA LYS A 279 -8.02 1.11 -7.18
C LYS A 279 -8.49 1.66 -5.84
N ARG A 280 -9.25 0.88 -5.07
CA ARG A 280 -9.72 1.23 -3.72
C ARG A 280 -8.55 1.43 -2.76
N LEU A 281 -7.62 0.48 -2.73
CA LEU A 281 -6.38 0.60 -1.95
C LEU A 281 -5.60 1.86 -2.34
N HIS A 282 -5.50 2.15 -3.63
CA HIS A 282 -4.81 3.34 -4.08
C HIS A 282 -5.51 4.64 -3.65
N GLN A 283 -6.85 4.68 -3.71
CA GLN A 283 -7.62 5.82 -3.24
C GLN A 283 -7.43 6.04 -1.72
N ALA A 284 -7.40 4.97 -0.93
CA ALA A 284 -7.11 5.06 0.51
C ALA A 284 -5.69 5.57 0.79
N LEU A 285 -4.69 5.10 0.04
CA LEU A 285 -3.32 5.60 0.14
C LEU A 285 -3.23 7.09 -0.21
N ARG A 286 -3.97 7.56 -1.22
CA ARG A 286 -4.01 8.98 -1.58
C ARG A 286 -4.64 9.85 -0.51
N ALA A 287 -5.71 9.37 0.14
CA ALA A 287 -6.31 10.05 1.27
C ALA A 287 -5.31 10.14 2.45
N TYR A 288 -4.60 9.04 2.75
CA TYR A 288 -3.56 9.01 3.80
C TYR A 288 -2.41 9.96 3.48
N LYS A 289 -1.93 9.95 2.23
CA LYS A 289 -0.92 10.89 1.70
C LYS A 289 -1.35 12.33 1.95
N GLU A 290 -2.56 12.69 1.54
CA GLU A 290 -3.07 14.05 1.66
C GLU A 290 -3.19 14.49 3.12
N LEU A 291 -3.62 13.60 4.03
CA LEU A 291 -3.63 13.91 5.47
C LEU A 291 -2.25 14.28 5.99
N LEU A 292 -1.20 13.55 5.62
CA LEU A 292 0.16 13.87 6.04
C LEU A 292 0.64 15.20 5.44
N PHE A 293 0.36 15.47 4.17
CA PHE A 293 0.72 16.75 3.54
C PHE A 293 -0.01 17.92 4.19
N SER A 294 -1.32 17.78 4.44
CA SER A 294 -2.13 18.79 5.11
C SER A 294 -1.68 19.02 6.56
N LEU A 295 -1.32 17.95 7.29
CA LEU A 295 -0.75 18.04 8.63
C LEU A 295 0.57 18.83 8.64
N SER A 296 1.49 18.50 7.71
CA SER A 296 2.75 19.22 7.54
C SER A 296 2.55 20.68 7.09
N TYR A 297 1.54 20.94 6.25
CA TYR A 297 1.24 22.28 5.76
C TYR A 297 0.69 23.17 6.86
N ILE A 298 -0.28 22.67 7.64
CA ILE A 298 -0.91 23.42 8.74
C ILE A 298 0.12 23.74 9.84
N GLU A 299 1.04 22.83 10.12
CA GLU A 299 2.16 23.10 11.03
C GLU A 299 3.02 24.26 10.54
N SER A 300 3.28 24.36 9.24
CA SER A 300 4.08 25.45 8.66
C SER A 300 3.42 26.83 8.75
N LEU A 301 2.11 26.90 9.03
CA LEU A 301 1.38 28.16 9.24
C LEU A 301 1.72 28.82 10.59
N ASN A 302 2.40 28.12 11.50
CA ASN A 302 2.85 28.61 12.81
C ASN A 302 1.73 29.20 13.70
N LEU A 303 0.53 28.62 13.65
CA LEU A 303 -0.59 29.02 14.50
C LEU A 303 -0.53 28.26 15.85
N PRO A 304 -0.59 28.92 17.02
CA PRO A 304 -0.34 28.26 18.31
C PRO A 304 -1.22 27.05 18.62
N TRP A 305 -2.54 27.16 18.38
CA TRP A 305 -3.49 26.08 18.60
C TRP A 305 -3.32 24.97 17.55
N ALA A 306 -2.96 25.31 16.30
CA ALA A 306 -2.74 24.35 15.22
C ALA A 306 -1.50 23.52 15.48
N THR A 307 -0.40 24.16 15.88
CA THR A 307 0.87 23.49 16.19
C THR A 307 0.70 22.51 17.35
N LYS A 308 -0.03 22.90 18.41
CA LYS A 308 -0.33 22.01 19.54
C LYS A 308 -1.14 20.79 19.08
N MET A 309 -2.16 21.01 18.27
CA MET A 309 -3.01 19.94 17.74
C MET A 309 -2.22 19.01 16.78
N CYS A 310 -1.39 19.57 15.90
CA CYS A 310 -0.50 18.80 15.02
C CYS A 310 0.51 17.98 15.82
N PHE A 311 1.07 18.54 16.90
CA PHE A 311 1.98 17.83 17.78
C PHE A 311 1.32 16.62 18.45
N ASN A 312 0.09 16.77 18.94
CA ASN A 312 -0.67 15.67 19.54
C ASN A 312 -0.92 14.55 18.52
N ILE A 313 -1.44 14.89 17.33
CA ILE A 313 -1.69 13.92 16.25
C ILE A 313 -0.39 13.19 15.86
N LYS A 314 0.72 13.90 15.69
CA LYS A 314 2.02 13.27 15.39
C LYS A 314 2.47 12.33 16.50
N SER A 315 2.27 12.73 17.75
CA SER A 315 2.67 11.91 18.89
C SER A 315 1.87 10.61 18.91
N ASP A 316 0.56 10.67 18.68
CA ASP A 316 -0.29 9.48 18.56
C ASP A 316 0.16 8.57 17.40
N ILE A 317 0.39 9.15 16.22
CA ILE A 317 0.74 8.41 15.00
C ILE A 317 2.13 7.75 15.11
N PHE A 318 3.13 8.45 15.64
CA PHE A 318 4.50 7.92 15.66
C PHE A 318 4.75 6.92 16.80
N VAL A 319 3.94 6.97 17.85
CA VAL A 319 4.03 6.04 18.98
C VAL A 319 3.50 4.66 18.60
N GLU A 320 2.36 4.59 17.92
CA GLU A 320 1.71 3.31 17.58
C GLU A 320 2.41 2.59 16.41
N PRO A 321 2.74 1.28 16.56
CA PRO A 321 3.42 0.52 15.52
C PRO A 321 2.57 0.34 14.26
N GLU A 322 1.24 0.29 14.39
CA GLU A 322 0.29 0.11 13.29
C GLU A 322 0.48 1.18 12.21
N TYR A 323 0.59 2.45 12.63
CA TYR A 323 0.80 3.58 11.72
C TYR A 323 2.24 3.68 11.26
N ARG A 324 3.21 3.53 12.19
CA ARG A 324 4.65 3.65 11.85
C ARG A 324 5.10 2.62 10.82
N GLU A 325 4.55 1.43 10.88
CA GLU A 325 4.95 0.31 10.01
C GLU A 325 4.02 0.16 8.80
N LEU A 326 2.93 0.93 8.70
CA LEU A 326 1.96 0.88 7.60
C LEU A 326 2.62 1.04 6.23
N LEU A 327 3.38 2.11 6.03
CA LEU A 327 4.00 2.41 4.73
C LEU A 327 5.09 1.39 4.37
N LEU A 328 5.84 0.91 5.36
CA LEU A 328 6.83 -0.16 5.17
C LEU A 328 6.15 -1.47 4.75
N ARG A 329 5.05 -1.83 5.42
CA ARG A 329 4.23 -3.00 5.09
C ARG A 329 3.68 -2.92 3.66
N LEU A 330 3.14 -1.77 3.27
CA LEU A 330 2.67 -1.53 1.91
C LEU A 330 3.79 -1.65 0.87
N MET A 331 5.00 -1.16 1.18
CA MET A 331 6.14 -1.29 0.28
C MET A 331 6.60 -2.74 0.14
N HIS A 332 6.59 -3.50 1.23
CA HIS A 332 6.94 -4.93 1.21
C HIS A 332 5.92 -5.77 0.43
N ASN A 333 4.63 -5.45 0.59
CA ASN A 333 3.54 -6.15 -0.07
C ASN A 333 3.28 -5.66 -1.51
N PHE A 334 4.12 -4.76 -2.03
CA PHE A 334 3.95 -4.25 -3.39
C PHE A 334 4.16 -5.36 -4.43
N ASN A 335 3.11 -5.62 -5.22
CA ASN A 335 3.16 -6.58 -6.31
C ASN A 335 2.80 -5.88 -7.63
N GLU A 336 3.71 -5.93 -8.62
CA GLU A 336 3.53 -5.33 -9.94
C GLU A 336 2.25 -5.82 -10.64
N GLU A 337 1.81 -7.08 -10.40
CA GLU A 337 0.59 -7.63 -11.00
C GLU A 337 -0.70 -7.07 -10.37
N LYS A 338 -0.65 -6.66 -9.11
CA LYS A 338 -1.84 -6.23 -8.35
C LYS A 338 -1.91 -4.71 -8.17
N MET A 339 -0.78 -4.05 -8.05
CA MET A 339 -0.68 -2.63 -7.71
C MET A 339 -0.05 -1.85 -8.87
N SER A 340 -0.59 -0.66 -9.13
CA SER A 340 -0.19 0.16 -10.27
C SER A 340 1.15 0.90 -10.02
N LYS A 341 1.80 1.39 -11.09
CA LYS A 341 2.97 2.27 -10.93
C LYS A 341 2.65 3.61 -10.25
N PRO A 342 1.51 4.27 -10.54
CA PRO A 342 1.05 5.44 -9.79
C PRO A 342 0.95 5.18 -8.29
N PHE A 343 0.40 4.02 -7.89
CA PHE A 343 0.36 3.61 -6.50
C PHE A 343 1.75 3.58 -5.86
N LEU A 344 2.73 2.96 -6.54
CA LEU A 344 4.11 2.91 -6.03
C LEU A 344 4.73 4.30 -5.87
N ARG A 345 4.46 5.21 -6.81
CA ARG A 345 4.93 6.59 -6.72
C ARG A 345 4.32 7.28 -5.50
N ASP A 346 3.00 7.25 -5.37
CA ASP A 346 2.30 7.86 -4.25
C ASP A 346 2.77 7.26 -2.92
N LEU A 347 3.04 5.94 -2.88
CA LEU A 347 3.59 5.25 -1.71
C LEU A 347 4.99 5.75 -1.34
N ILE A 348 5.89 5.92 -2.32
CA ILE A 348 7.25 6.42 -2.08
C ILE A 348 7.21 7.88 -1.62
N GLU A 349 6.40 8.73 -2.26
CA GLU A 349 6.24 10.14 -1.86
C GLU A 349 5.69 10.27 -0.43
N THR A 350 4.69 9.45 -0.10
CA THR A 350 4.09 9.40 1.24
C THR A 350 5.11 8.92 2.28
N ASN A 351 5.87 7.87 1.97
CA ASN A 351 6.89 7.34 2.87
C ASN A 351 8.02 8.37 3.10
N HIS A 352 8.46 9.05 2.05
CA HIS A 352 9.46 10.11 2.18
C HIS A 352 8.97 11.23 3.12
N LEU A 353 7.73 11.69 2.96
CA LEU A 353 7.14 12.70 3.83
C LEU A 353 7.03 12.20 5.27
N PHE A 354 6.54 10.98 5.47
CA PHE A 354 6.39 10.37 6.79
C PHE A 354 7.72 10.28 7.53
N LEU A 355 8.77 9.77 6.87
CA LEU A 355 10.12 9.67 7.46
C LEU A 355 10.69 11.04 7.80
N LYS A 356 10.49 12.04 6.94
CA LYS A 356 10.92 13.42 7.21
C LYS A 356 10.21 14.03 8.43
N MET A 357 8.90 13.79 8.57
CA MET A 357 8.13 14.26 9.73
C MET A 357 8.55 13.53 11.02
N LEU A 358 8.81 12.23 10.93
CA LEU A 358 9.28 11.39 12.04
C LEU A 358 10.68 11.83 12.50
N GLU A 359 11.61 12.07 11.58
CA GLU A 359 12.96 12.56 11.89
C GLU A 359 12.90 13.92 12.61
N TYR A 360 12.07 14.85 12.12
CA TYR A 360 11.89 16.15 12.75
C TYR A 360 11.29 16.06 14.15
N HIS A 361 10.26 15.23 14.32
CA HIS A 361 9.61 15.03 15.63
C HIS A 361 10.55 14.34 16.64
N ALA A 362 11.34 13.37 16.19
CA ALA A 362 12.35 12.71 17.02
C ALA A 362 13.49 13.66 17.47
N LYS A 363 13.86 14.64 16.63
CA LYS A 363 14.85 15.67 17.00
C LYS A 363 14.32 16.66 18.04
N ILE A 364 13.01 16.93 18.04
CA ILE A 364 12.36 17.88 18.96
C ILE A 364 12.02 17.20 20.29
N SER A 365 11.59 15.94 20.23
CA SER A 365 11.12 15.19 21.40
C SER A 365 12.29 14.58 22.16
N LEU A 366 12.67 15.19 23.27
CA LEU A 366 13.79 14.75 24.14
C LEU A 366 13.60 13.34 24.74
N ASP A 367 12.36 12.90 25.00
CA ASP A 367 12.03 11.56 25.52
C ASP A 367 11.02 10.83 24.61
N PHE A 368 11.39 10.65 23.33
CA PHE A 368 10.51 9.97 22.37
C PHE A 368 10.52 8.45 22.59
N LYS A 369 9.46 7.95 23.23
CA LYS A 369 9.22 6.52 23.43
C LYS A 369 8.21 6.00 22.42
N ILE A 370 8.49 4.81 21.90
CA ILE A 370 7.67 4.12 20.92
C ILE A 370 7.15 2.81 21.47
N LYS A 371 5.95 2.42 21.03
CA LYS A 371 5.42 1.10 21.26
C LYS A 371 6.02 0.12 20.24
N VAL A 372 6.49 -1.01 20.75
CA VAL A 372 7.02 -2.12 19.93
C VAL A 372 6.30 -3.40 20.34
N LYS A 373 5.73 -4.10 19.34
CA LYS A 373 5.17 -5.44 19.52
C LYS A 373 6.32 -6.44 19.72
N LYS A 374 6.38 -7.10 20.88
CA LYS A 374 7.32 -8.20 21.10
C LYS A 374 6.81 -9.48 20.42
N LYS A 375 7.57 -10.04 19.47
CA LYS A 375 7.44 -11.48 19.15
C LYS A 375 7.94 -12.28 20.35
N LYS A 376 7.10 -13.16 20.94
CA LYS A 376 7.56 -14.07 21.99
C LYS A 376 8.68 -14.95 21.40
N ARG A 377 9.91 -14.76 21.90
CA ARG A 377 10.99 -15.72 21.64
C ARG A 377 10.60 -17.02 22.34
N LYS A 378 10.40 -18.12 21.59
CA LYS A 378 10.39 -19.47 22.16
C LYS A 378 11.72 -19.65 22.90
N THR A 379 11.69 -19.60 24.23
CA THR A 379 12.86 -19.88 25.06
C THR A 379 13.22 -21.35 24.87
N ARG A 380 14.30 -21.62 24.14
CA ARG A 380 15.00 -22.89 24.24
C ARG A 380 15.50 -23.02 25.68
N SER A 381 14.86 -23.88 26.45
CA SER A 381 15.35 -24.32 27.75
C SER A 381 16.78 -24.85 27.57
N SER A 382 17.76 -24.15 28.14
CA SER A 382 19.15 -24.59 28.17
C SER A 382 19.31 -25.56 29.35
N ASN A 383 19.19 -26.86 29.11
CA ASN A 383 19.73 -27.83 30.05
C ASN A 383 21.25 -27.77 29.99
N LYS A 384 21.84 -27.24 31.07
CA LYS A 384 23.25 -27.39 31.41
C LYS A 384 23.50 -28.87 31.69
N VAL A 385 24.18 -29.56 30.76
CA VAL A 385 24.81 -30.85 31.05
C VAL A 385 26.32 -30.65 31.10
N VAL A 386 26.87 -31.06 32.23
CA VAL A 386 28.28 -31.01 32.63
C VAL A 386 29.11 -31.91 31.69
N LYS A 387 30.28 -31.40 31.28
CA LYS A 387 31.30 -32.18 30.59
C LYS A 387 32.03 -33.08 31.57
N GLU A 388 32.04 -34.38 31.32
CA GLU A 388 33.18 -35.24 31.64
C GLU A 388 33.56 -36.07 30.41
N LYS A 389 34.87 -36.11 30.16
CA LYS A 389 35.53 -36.75 29.02
C LYS A 389 35.75 -38.23 29.33
N GLN A 390 35.67 -39.10 28.32
CA GLN A 390 36.77 -40.02 27.99
C GLN A 390 36.58 -40.68 26.61
N ASN A 391 37.73 -41.04 26.05
CA ASN A 391 38.02 -41.40 24.66
C ASN A 391 37.65 -42.84 24.29
N SER A 392 37.46 -43.09 22.99
CA SER A 392 38.16 -44.08 22.10
C SER A 392 37.19 -44.55 21.00
N VAL A 393 37.43 -44.19 19.73
CA VAL A 393 38.23 -44.89 18.69
C VAL A 393 37.45 -46.02 17.98
N ASP A 394 37.45 -45.88 16.65
CA ASP A 394 37.30 -46.86 15.56
C ASP A 394 35.97 -47.20 14.87
N ASP A 395 36.10 -47.12 13.53
CA ASP A 395 35.60 -47.96 12.45
C ASP A 395 34.18 -47.82 11.88
N ASN A 396 34.11 -46.97 10.85
CA ASN A 396 33.94 -47.32 9.42
C ASN A 396 32.98 -48.47 8.99
N SER A 397 32.22 -48.13 7.94
CA SER A 397 31.69 -48.96 6.83
C SER A 397 30.25 -49.52 6.89
N GLY A 398 29.56 -49.43 5.72
CA GLY A 398 28.36 -50.19 5.36
C GLY A 398 27.08 -49.34 5.29
N GLU A 399 26.84 -48.60 4.20
CA GLU A 399 25.95 -49.00 3.09
C GLU A 399 24.48 -49.30 3.46
N LYS A 400 23.64 -48.34 3.07
CA LYS A 400 22.26 -48.42 2.53
C LYS A 400 21.52 -49.76 2.65
N ASN A 401 20.31 -49.70 3.22
CA ASN A 401 19.12 -50.27 2.60
C ASN A 401 17.85 -49.51 3.04
N ASP A 402 16.98 -49.27 2.06
CA ASP A 402 15.64 -48.70 2.18
C ASP A 402 14.74 -49.56 3.08
N GLN A 403 14.06 -48.94 4.05
CA GLN A 403 12.72 -49.30 4.50
C GLN A 403 12.13 -48.15 5.33
N SER A 404 10.99 -47.65 4.87
CA SER A 404 10.12 -46.67 5.53
C SER A 404 9.76 -47.11 6.96
N PRO A 405 9.81 -46.23 7.98
CA PRO A 405 9.37 -46.59 9.33
C PRO A 405 7.85 -46.79 9.32
N ASP A 406 7.41 -47.98 9.74
CA ASP A 406 6.00 -48.34 9.84
C ASP A 406 5.30 -47.42 10.86
N LEU A 407 4.21 -46.75 10.45
CA LEU A 407 3.39 -45.87 11.30
C LEU A 407 2.87 -46.56 12.58
N THR A 408 2.90 -47.89 12.62
CA THR A 408 2.55 -48.69 13.80
C THR A 408 3.57 -48.55 14.92
N ASP A 409 4.86 -48.36 14.61
CA ASP A 409 5.90 -48.19 15.64
C ASP A 409 5.78 -46.84 16.34
N GLU A 410 5.45 -45.78 15.58
CA GLU A 410 5.31 -44.44 16.14
C GLU A 410 4.11 -44.34 17.11
N ALA A 411 3.00 -45.02 16.80
CA ALA A 411 1.83 -45.07 17.68
C ALA A 411 2.11 -45.80 19.00
N VAL A 412 2.88 -46.89 18.97
CA VAL A 412 3.28 -47.64 20.18
C VAL A 412 4.25 -46.82 21.03
N VAL A 413 5.18 -46.10 20.40
CA VAL A 413 6.10 -45.20 21.11
C VAL A 413 5.32 -44.09 21.81
N LEU A 414 4.38 -43.43 21.12
CA LEU A 414 3.53 -42.39 21.71
C LEU A 414 2.68 -42.91 22.88
N TYR A 415 2.15 -44.14 22.77
CA TYR A 415 1.41 -44.77 23.87
C TYR A 415 2.29 -44.97 25.12
N ARG A 416 3.52 -45.48 24.94
CA ARG A 416 4.48 -45.68 26.04
C ARG A 416 4.94 -44.35 26.65
N GLU A 417 5.14 -43.31 25.85
CA GLU A 417 5.44 -41.97 26.32
C GLU A 417 4.29 -41.36 27.12
N ALA A 418 3.05 -41.46 26.62
CA ALA A 418 1.87 -40.99 27.32
C ALA A 418 1.68 -41.69 28.67
N ARG A 419 1.91 -43.01 28.73
CA ARG A 419 1.91 -43.79 29.98
C ARG A 419 2.93 -43.24 30.99
N ASN A 420 4.17 -43.02 30.56
CA ASN A 420 5.23 -42.50 31.42
C ASN A 420 4.94 -41.10 31.98
N VAL A 421 4.25 -40.25 31.20
CA VAL A 421 3.88 -38.90 31.63
C VAL A 421 2.68 -38.89 32.58
N MET A 422 1.71 -39.78 32.36
CA MET A 422 0.46 -39.85 33.16
C MET A 422 0.59 -40.71 34.42
N LEU A 423 1.69 -41.44 34.58
CA LEU A 423 2.00 -42.22 35.77
C LEU A 423 1.99 -41.35 37.03
N GLY A 424 1.02 -41.62 37.92
CA GLY A 424 0.82 -40.91 39.18
C GLY A 424 -0.02 -39.63 39.11
N ILE A 425 -0.65 -39.32 37.98
CA ILE A 425 -1.62 -38.21 37.85
C ILE A 425 -3.06 -38.69 38.04
N ASP A 426 -3.37 -39.92 37.61
CA ASP A 426 -4.72 -40.50 37.71
C ASP A 426 -4.74 -41.64 38.75
N ASP A 427 -5.61 -41.53 39.75
CA ASP A 427 -5.76 -42.53 40.84
C ASP A 427 -6.21 -43.92 40.33
N GLU A 428 -6.77 -44.00 39.12
CA GLU A 428 -7.21 -45.26 38.48
C GLU A 428 -6.20 -45.84 37.47
N ASN A 429 -5.06 -45.18 37.25
CA ASN A 429 -3.96 -45.67 36.42
C ASN A 429 -4.41 -46.23 35.05
N VAL A 430 -5.18 -45.44 34.30
CA VAL A 430 -5.95 -45.85 33.10
C VAL A 430 -5.08 -46.40 31.95
N PHE A 431 -3.80 -46.01 31.88
CA PHE A 431 -2.82 -46.50 30.91
C PHE A 431 -1.92 -47.65 31.45
N GLY A 432 -2.18 -48.05 32.71
CA GLY A 432 -1.52 -49.11 33.47
C GLY A 432 -0.12 -48.77 34.01
N GLU A 433 0.48 -49.70 34.75
CA GLU A 433 1.80 -49.54 35.38
C GLU A 433 2.97 -49.61 34.36
N THR A 434 4.19 -49.27 34.78
CA THR A 434 5.36 -49.26 33.87
C THR A 434 5.74 -50.64 33.36
N ASP A 435 5.41 -51.69 34.12
CA ASP A 435 5.93 -53.05 33.95
C ASP A 435 4.83 -54.03 33.48
N ILE A 436 3.97 -53.57 32.58
CA ILE A 436 2.90 -54.39 32.00
C ILE A 436 3.45 -55.38 30.96
N GLU A 437 2.92 -56.60 30.94
CA GLU A 437 3.25 -57.60 29.92
C GLU A 437 2.73 -57.16 28.53
N ILE A 438 3.44 -57.57 27.47
CA ILE A 438 3.15 -57.14 26.08
C ILE A 438 1.70 -57.43 25.67
N ASP A 439 1.12 -58.52 26.18
CA ASP A 439 -0.26 -58.93 25.87
C ASP A 439 -1.30 -57.97 26.46
N GLU A 440 -1.05 -57.44 27.67
CA GLU A 440 -1.91 -56.45 28.32
C GLU A 440 -1.75 -55.05 27.70
N GLU A 441 -0.54 -54.71 27.23
CA GLU A 441 -0.29 -53.49 26.43
C GLU A 441 -1.10 -53.52 25.12
N LEU A 442 -1.14 -54.67 24.45
CA LEU A 442 -1.90 -54.86 23.21
C LEU A 442 -3.41 -54.76 23.44
N MET A 443 -3.91 -55.31 24.56
CA MET A 443 -5.33 -55.21 24.94
C MET A 443 -5.76 -53.77 25.25
N SER A 444 -4.89 -53.00 25.87
CA SER A 444 -5.14 -51.58 26.18
C SER A 444 -5.23 -50.74 24.90
N LEU A 445 -4.28 -50.94 23.98
CA LEU A 445 -4.31 -50.31 22.66
C LEU A 445 -5.54 -50.70 21.83
N SER A 446 -5.93 -51.98 21.87
CA SER A 446 -7.15 -52.46 21.21
C SER A 446 -8.41 -51.80 21.79
N THR A 447 -8.45 -51.60 23.11
CA THR A 447 -9.56 -50.93 23.79
C THR A 447 -9.66 -49.46 23.38
N ILE A 448 -8.53 -48.75 23.27
CA ILE A 448 -8.48 -47.36 22.80
C ILE A 448 -8.95 -47.27 21.34
N LEU A 449 -8.50 -48.19 20.48
CA LEU A 449 -8.90 -48.22 19.07
C LEU A 449 -10.42 -48.47 18.90
N MET A 450 -11.01 -49.27 19.80
CA MET A 450 -12.43 -49.64 19.76
C MET A 450 -13.32 -48.69 20.58
N ALA A 451 -12.75 -47.73 21.31
CA ALA A 451 -13.52 -46.76 22.07
C ALA A 451 -14.27 -45.81 21.12
N LYS A 452 -15.60 -45.78 21.26
CA LYS A 452 -16.43 -44.81 20.54
C LYS A 452 -16.25 -43.43 21.17
N PHE A 453 -15.52 -42.55 20.49
CA PHE A 453 -15.46 -41.14 20.86
C PHE A 453 -16.87 -40.52 20.77
N PRO A 454 -17.27 -39.63 21.71
CA PRO A 454 -18.58 -39.01 21.66
C PRO A 454 -18.72 -38.16 20.40
N GLU A 455 -19.65 -38.54 19.52
CA GLU A 455 -20.05 -37.75 18.35
C GLU A 455 -20.63 -36.41 18.83
N GLN A 456 -20.02 -35.31 18.39
CA GLN A 456 -20.61 -33.97 18.54
C GLN A 456 -21.94 -33.96 17.76
N LYS A 457 -23.06 -33.72 18.45
CA LYS A 457 -24.37 -33.58 17.83
C LYS A 457 -24.36 -32.37 16.88
N SER A 458 -24.47 -32.62 15.58
CA SER A 458 -24.96 -31.65 14.60
C SER A 458 -26.49 -31.79 14.46
N SER A 459 -27.20 -30.67 14.52
CA SER A 459 -28.58 -30.54 14.06
C SER A 459 -28.55 -30.02 12.62
N ASP A 460 -28.99 -30.85 11.67
CA ASP A 460 -29.26 -30.45 10.29
C ASP A 460 -30.70 -29.93 10.15
N GLU A 461 -30.85 -28.72 9.63
CA GLU A 461 -31.83 -28.38 8.58
C GLU A 461 -31.49 -26.99 7.99
N LEU A 462 -30.65 -26.97 6.93
CA LEU A 462 -30.75 -26.20 5.67
C LEU A 462 -29.36 -25.94 5.03
N GLN A 463 -29.13 -26.61 3.90
CA GLN A 463 -28.15 -26.38 2.81
C GLN A 463 -28.29 -24.95 2.21
N ASP A 464 -27.30 -24.24 1.66
CA ASP A 464 -25.92 -24.49 1.17
C ASP A 464 -25.08 -23.20 1.43
N GLU A 465 -23.97 -23.28 2.18
CA GLU A 465 -22.56 -23.37 1.71
C GLU A 465 -21.98 -22.12 0.99
N ASN A 466 -21.50 -21.17 1.81
CA ASN A 466 -20.14 -20.63 1.74
C ASN A 466 -19.85 -19.98 3.09
N ASP A 467 -19.32 -20.75 4.04
CA ASP A 467 -18.75 -20.16 5.26
C ASP A 467 -17.38 -20.75 5.53
N GLU A 468 -16.47 -19.80 5.72
CA GLU A 468 -15.06 -19.93 5.96
C GLU A 468 -14.78 -20.77 7.20
N VAL A 469 -13.74 -21.59 7.11
CA VAL A 469 -13.10 -22.17 8.28
C VAL A 469 -12.52 -20.99 9.08
N SER A 470 -13.22 -20.62 10.15
CA SER A 470 -12.67 -19.76 11.19
C SER A 470 -11.51 -20.49 11.86
N GLU A 471 -10.30 -20.27 11.34
CA GLU A 471 -9.11 -20.44 12.15
C GLU A 471 -9.31 -19.57 13.39
N ASN A 472 -9.29 -20.21 14.56
CA ASN A 472 -9.25 -19.51 15.83
C ASN A 472 -7.97 -18.67 15.86
N GLU A 473 -8.06 -17.44 15.36
CA GLU A 473 -7.19 -16.35 15.76
C GLU A 473 -7.48 -16.09 17.24
N THR A 474 -6.86 -16.89 18.11
CA THR A 474 -6.45 -16.33 19.39
C THR A 474 -5.64 -15.10 19.05
N GLU A 475 -6.23 -13.91 19.20
CA GLU A 475 -5.51 -12.65 19.24
C GLU A 475 -4.33 -12.86 20.18
N GLU A 476 -3.14 -13.06 19.61
CA GLU A 476 -1.91 -13.07 20.37
C GLU A 476 -1.84 -11.69 21.01
N ILE A 477 -2.16 -11.59 22.30
CA ILE A 477 -1.98 -10.37 23.08
C ILE A 477 -0.49 -10.04 23.05
N ALA A 478 -0.10 -9.28 22.03
CA ALA A 478 1.26 -8.83 21.84
C ALA A 478 1.58 -7.92 23.01
N GLN A 479 2.51 -8.34 23.87
CA GLN A 479 2.99 -7.48 24.95
C GLN A 479 3.63 -6.24 24.33
N ILE A 480 2.94 -5.09 24.47
CA ILE A 480 3.42 -3.79 24.04
C ILE A 480 4.49 -3.34 25.03
N GLN A 481 5.69 -3.05 24.54
CA GLN A 481 6.74 -2.44 25.33
C GLN A 481 7.07 -1.04 24.80
N GLU A 482 7.20 -0.09 25.72
CA GLU A 482 7.75 1.22 25.43
C GLU A 482 9.27 1.13 25.33
N ARG A 483 9.84 1.62 24.23
CA ARG A 483 11.29 1.71 24.00
C ARG A 483 11.65 3.11 23.53
N SER A 484 12.85 3.58 23.86
CA SER A 484 13.39 4.81 23.26
C SER A 484 13.47 4.65 21.74
N PHE A 485 13.00 5.63 20.99
CA PHE A 485 13.08 5.63 19.54
C PHE A 485 14.54 5.79 19.07
N SER A 486 14.92 4.99 18.07
CA SER A 486 16.16 5.16 17.33
C SER A 486 15.85 5.19 15.83
N ILE A 487 16.28 6.26 15.17
CA ILE A 487 16.12 6.41 13.72
C ILE A 487 16.88 5.32 12.96
N ASP A 488 18.07 4.94 13.44
CA ASP A 488 18.90 3.90 12.83
C ASP A 488 18.20 2.54 12.86
N GLU A 489 17.51 2.22 13.96
CA GLU A 489 16.71 0.98 14.03
C GLU A 489 15.57 0.98 13.02
N THR A 490 14.90 2.12 12.81
CA THR A 490 13.85 2.21 11.80
C THR A 490 14.40 2.05 10.38
N LEU A 491 15.51 2.72 10.06
CA LEU A 491 16.16 2.59 8.74
C LEU A 491 16.68 1.17 8.49
N MET A 492 17.18 0.49 9.53
CA MET A 492 17.60 -0.91 9.42
C MET A 492 16.45 -1.84 9.06
N ARG A 493 15.21 -1.56 9.49
CA ARG A 493 14.03 -2.33 9.06
C ARG A 493 13.65 -2.09 7.60
N TYR A 494 13.91 -0.89 7.07
CA TYR A 494 13.77 -0.62 5.63
C TYR A 494 14.82 -1.36 4.79
N ALA A 495 16.05 -1.50 5.30
CA ALA A 495 17.14 -2.20 4.62
C ALA A 495 17.04 -3.73 4.75
N HIS A 496 16.51 -4.22 5.87
CA HIS A 496 16.34 -5.64 6.17
C HIS A 496 14.89 -5.92 6.57
N PRO A 497 13.97 -6.02 5.60
CA PRO A 497 12.62 -6.49 5.86
C PRO A 497 12.69 -7.97 6.26
N ASN A 498 12.43 -8.26 7.53
CA ASN A 498 12.36 -9.63 8.07
C ASN A 498 10.98 -10.24 7.88
#